data_AF-A0A7Y5K640-F1
#
_entry.id   AF-A0A7Y5K640-F1
#
_cell.length_a   1.000
_cell.length_b   1.000
_cell.length_c   1.000
_cell.angle_alpha   90.00
_cell.angle_beta   90.00
_cell.angle_gamma   90.00
#
_symmetry.space_group_name_H-M   'P 1'
#
loop_
_entity.id
_entity.type
_entity.pdbx_description
1 polymer ?
#
loop_
_entity_poly.entity_id
_entity_poly.type
_entity_poly.pdbx_seq_one_letter_code
_entity_poly.pdbx_strand_id
1 'polypeptide(L)'
;MLSFIVDGQRLQFPCDTFSWWQDNLYAIAKALEALRMVERYGVSKTSQYAGFKALPSQTGATMTTDAAVAVIIAGTLYTEREVLNDAGIAKAAVRAAVHRTHPDRNNGQRIEYDRVDAARRVLSSHHGVSL
;
A
#
# COMPACT_ATOMS: atom_id res chain seq x y z
N MET A 1 -0.76 -16.57 -13.96
CA MET A 1 -1.29 -16.70 -12.58
C MET A 1 -2.50 -17.63 -12.60
N LEU A 2 -2.49 -18.68 -11.78
CA LEU A 2 -3.59 -19.63 -11.64
C LEU A 2 -4.44 -19.21 -10.43
N SER A 3 -5.76 -19.13 -10.59
CA SER A 3 -6.66 -18.75 -9.49
C SER A 3 -7.89 -19.63 -9.40
N PHE A 4 -8.34 -19.87 -8.18
CA PHE A 4 -9.46 -20.74 -7.86
C PHE A 4 -10.23 -20.16 -6.66
N ILE A 5 -11.48 -20.58 -6.49
CA ILE A 5 -12.34 -20.17 -5.37
C ILE A 5 -12.50 -21.39 -4.46
N VAL A 6 -12.14 -21.24 -3.18
CA VAL A 6 -12.29 -22.26 -2.13
C VAL A 6 -13.03 -21.60 -0.99
N ASP A 7 -14.17 -22.16 -0.60
CA ASP A 7 -15.02 -21.65 0.49
C ASP A 7 -15.34 -20.14 0.38
N GLY A 8 -15.55 -19.66 -0.85
CA GLY A 8 -15.82 -18.25 -1.14
C GLY A 8 -14.60 -17.33 -1.10
N GLN A 9 -13.41 -17.85 -0.76
CA GLN A 9 -12.15 -17.12 -0.81
C GLN A 9 -11.39 -17.38 -2.11
N ARG A 10 -10.76 -16.34 -2.66
CA ARG A 10 -9.94 -16.44 -3.87
C ARG A 10 -8.51 -16.85 -3.50
N LEU A 11 -8.10 -18.03 -3.93
CA LEU A 11 -6.72 -18.49 -3.80
C LEU A 11 -6.00 -18.36 -5.13
N GLN A 12 -4.75 -17.89 -5.08
CA GLN A 12 -3.93 -17.58 -6.26
C GLN A 12 -2.54 -18.18 -6.11
N PHE A 13 -2.04 -18.78 -7.19
CA PHE A 13 -0.66 -19.24 -7.30
C PHE A 13 0.06 -18.50 -8.43
N PRO A 14 1.28 -18.00 -8.20
CA PRO A 14 2.13 -17.45 -9.26
C PRO A 14 2.52 -18.57 -10.24
N CYS A 15 2.69 -18.22 -11.52
CA CYS A 15 3.01 -19.19 -12.60
C CYS A 15 4.05 -18.61 -13.57
N ASP A 16 4.99 -17.84 -13.06
CA ASP A 16 5.98 -17.06 -13.82
C ASP A 16 7.42 -17.52 -13.55
N THR A 17 7.63 -18.44 -12.61
CA THR A 17 8.97 -18.96 -12.28
C THR A 17 9.56 -19.83 -13.38
N PHE A 18 8.74 -20.68 -14.03
CA PHE A 18 9.20 -21.61 -15.06
C PHE A 18 8.69 -21.23 -16.45
N SER A 19 9.48 -21.54 -17.48
CA SER A 19 9.13 -21.22 -18.87
C SER A 19 8.00 -22.08 -19.42
N TRP A 20 7.76 -23.25 -18.82
CA TRP A 20 6.74 -24.20 -19.26
C TRP A 20 5.61 -24.26 -18.22
N TRP A 21 4.37 -24.32 -18.69
CA TRP A 21 3.20 -24.31 -17.80
C TRP A 21 3.11 -25.60 -16.97
N GLN A 22 3.59 -26.73 -17.50
CA GLN A 22 3.62 -28.02 -16.82
C GLN A 22 4.52 -27.97 -15.57
N ASP A 23 5.66 -27.30 -15.67
CA ASP A 23 6.61 -27.14 -14.57
C ASP A 23 6.02 -26.26 -13.47
N ASN A 24 5.31 -25.19 -13.85
CA ASN A 24 4.57 -24.37 -12.88
C ASN A 24 3.48 -25.17 -12.18
N LEU A 25 2.72 -26.00 -12.90
CA LEU A 25 1.70 -26.87 -12.31
C LEU A 25 2.31 -27.91 -11.36
N TYR A 26 3.43 -28.53 -11.75
CA TYR A 26 4.17 -29.47 -10.91
C TYR A 26 4.71 -28.81 -9.64
N ALA A 27 5.23 -27.58 -9.76
CA ALA A 27 5.70 -26.80 -8.61
C ALA A 27 4.57 -26.50 -7.61
N ILE A 28 3.37 -26.15 -8.10
CA ILE A 28 2.19 -25.95 -7.24
C ILE A 28 1.83 -27.24 -6.52
N ALA A 29 1.81 -28.38 -7.22
CA ALA A 29 1.54 -29.68 -6.60
C ALA A 29 2.56 -30.00 -5.48
N LYS A 30 3.86 -29.74 -5.74
CA LYS A 30 4.92 -29.92 -4.75
C LYS A 30 4.77 -29.01 -3.53
N ALA A 31 4.36 -27.76 -3.73
CA ALA A 31 4.07 -26.85 -2.63
C ALA A 31 2.91 -27.37 -1.76
N LEU A 32 1.82 -27.86 -2.36
CA LEU A 32 0.70 -28.44 -1.61
C LEU A 32 1.09 -29.70 -0.82
N GLU A 33 1.89 -30.59 -1.42
CA GLU A 33 2.46 -31.75 -0.72
C GLU A 33 3.30 -31.33 0.49
N ALA A 34 4.16 -30.32 0.32
CA ALA A 34 5.00 -29.81 1.39
C ALA A 34 4.16 -29.21 2.54
N LEU A 35 3.15 -28.40 2.22
CA LEU A 35 2.24 -27.83 3.23
C LEU A 35 1.54 -28.93 4.04
N ARG A 36 1.06 -29.98 3.36
CA ARG A 36 0.44 -31.14 4.02
C ARG A 36 1.42 -31.91 4.91
N MET A 37 2.69 -31.98 4.54
CA MET A 37 3.73 -32.57 5.40
C MET A 37 4.01 -31.71 6.64
N VAL A 38 4.07 -30.39 6.49
CA VAL A 38 4.23 -29.45 7.61
C VAL A 38 3.10 -29.60 8.62
N GLU A 39 1.86 -29.71 8.14
CA GLU A 39 0.69 -29.99 8.98
C GLU A 39 0.77 -31.37 9.64
N ARG A 40 1.07 -32.42 8.85
CA ARG A 40 1.15 -33.81 9.34
C ARG A 40 2.14 -33.97 10.49
N TYR A 41 3.31 -33.35 10.39
CA TYR A 41 4.35 -33.45 11.41
C TYR A 41 4.23 -32.36 12.49
N GLY A 42 3.16 -31.55 12.47
CA GLY A 42 2.89 -30.54 13.50
C GLY A 42 3.93 -29.42 13.58
N VAL A 43 4.71 -29.21 12.52
CA VAL A 43 5.80 -28.21 12.46
C VAL A 43 5.24 -26.79 12.24
N SER A 44 3.93 -26.66 11.98
CA SER A 44 3.22 -25.39 11.85
C SER A 44 3.18 -24.53 13.12
N LYS A 45 3.63 -25.04 14.28
CA LYS A 45 3.55 -24.33 15.58
C LYS A 45 4.58 -23.19 15.74
N THR A 46 5.56 -23.10 14.85
CA THR A 46 6.55 -22.01 14.85
C THR A 46 6.06 -20.85 13.98
N SER A 47 6.43 -19.61 14.35
CA SER A 47 6.14 -18.33 13.69
C SER A 47 6.65 -18.18 12.24
N GLN A 48 6.65 -19.23 11.42
CA GLN A 48 7.15 -19.25 10.04
C GLN A 48 6.40 -18.26 9.14
N TYR A 49 5.17 -17.90 9.49
CA TYR A 49 4.35 -16.94 8.75
C TYR A 49 4.24 -15.57 9.40
N ALA A 50 4.96 -15.29 10.50
CA ALA A 50 4.86 -14.01 11.20
C ALA A 50 5.29 -12.81 10.31
N GLY A 51 6.18 -13.03 9.35
CA GLY A 51 6.60 -12.01 8.36
C GLY A 51 5.54 -11.65 7.32
N PHE A 52 4.49 -12.47 7.15
CA PHE A 52 3.37 -12.20 6.24
C PHE A 52 2.20 -11.49 6.93
N LYS A 53 2.33 -11.16 8.21
CA LYS A 53 1.30 -10.39 8.91
C LYS A 53 1.22 -9.02 8.23
N ALA A 54 0.08 -8.74 7.61
CA ALA A 54 -0.20 -7.43 7.04
C ALA A 54 0.09 -6.37 8.11
N LEU A 55 0.92 -5.37 7.75
CA LEU A 55 1.14 -4.23 8.63
C LEU A 55 -0.24 -3.64 8.95
N PRO A 56 -0.50 -3.29 10.22
CA PRO A 56 -1.74 -2.59 10.54
C PRO A 56 -1.82 -1.38 9.63
N SER A 57 -2.98 -1.19 8.99
CA SER A 57 -3.29 0.07 8.31
C SER A 57 -2.94 1.17 9.29
N GLN A 58 -2.03 2.07 8.91
CA GLN A 58 -1.76 3.25 9.72
C GLN A 58 -3.07 4.03 9.81
N THR A 59 -3.79 3.85 10.91
CA THR A 59 -4.90 4.70 11.32
C THR A 59 -4.27 6.03 11.70
N GLY A 60 -3.87 6.80 10.69
CA GLY A 60 -3.41 8.16 10.86
C GLY A 60 -4.52 8.95 11.52
N ALA A 61 -4.15 9.78 12.50
CA ALA A 61 -5.05 10.69 13.18
C ALA A 61 -6.03 11.34 12.19
N THR A 62 -7.28 11.48 12.62
CA THR A 62 -8.41 12.04 11.87
C THR A 62 -8.10 13.49 11.44
N MET A 63 -7.30 13.65 10.40
CA MET A 63 -6.98 14.93 9.80
C MET A 63 -8.21 15.37 9.02
N THR A 64 -8.75 16.53 9.37
CA THR A 64 -9.86 17.13 8.62
C THR A 64 -9.38 17.58 7.24
N THR A 65 -10.31 17.75 6.30
CA THR A 65 -10.00 18.21 4.95
C THR A 65 -9.25 19.55 4.97
N ASP A 66 -9.72 20.51 5.78
CA ASP A 66 -9.09 21.83 5.92
C ASP A 66 -7.65 21.73 6.44
N ALA A 67 -7.42 20.87 7.45
CA ALA A 67 -6.08 20.63 7.97
C ALA A 67 -5.17 19.96 6.92
N ALA A 68 -5.73 19.06 6.10
CA ALA A 68 -5.00 18.42 5.02
C ALA A 68 -4.60 19.44 3.94
N VAL A 69 -5.50 20.35 3.56
CA VAL A 69 -5.19 21.41 2.59
C VAL A 69 -4.09 22.31 3.14
N ALA A 70 -4.17 22.76 4.39
CA ALA A 70 -3.16 23.61 5.02
C ALA A 70 -1.75 22.98 4.99
N VAL A 71 -1.66 21.66 5.24
CA VAL A 71 -0.39 20.91 5.17
C VAL A 71 0.16 20.86 3.75
N ILE A 72 -0.69 20.65 2.74
CA ILE A 72 -0.27 20.52 1.33
C ILE A 72 0.11 21.86 0.71
N ILE A 73 -0.65 22.93 0.99
CA ILE A 73 -0.38 24.24 0.39
C ILE A 73 0.82 24.95 1.02
N ALA A 74 1.27 24.51 2.21
CA ALA A 74 2.44 25.07 2.86
C ALA A 74 3.61 25.10 1.86
N GLY A 75 4.17 26.28 1.59
CA GLY A 75 5.26 26.47 0.62
C GLY A 75 4.89 26.27 -0.86
N THR A 76 3.61 26.39 -1.21
CA THR A 76 3.12 26.51 -2.60
C THR A 76 2.41 27.86 -2.79
N LEU A 77 2.10 28.22 -4.04
CA LEU A 77 1.33 29.42 -4.37
C LEU A 77 -0.18 29.15 -4.53
N TYR A 78 -0.62 27.92 -4.29
CA TYR A 78 -2.02 27.55 -4.46
C TYR A 78 -2.85 27.99 -3.26
N THR A 79 -4.08 28.38 -3.53
CA THR A 79 -5.07 28.70 -2.51
C THR A 79 -5.83 27.45 -2.08
N GLU A 80 -6.37 27.47 -0.86
CA GLU A 80 -7.21 26.39 -0.34
C GLU A 80 -8.38 26.06 -1.28
N ARG A 81 -8.99 27.11 -1.85
CA ARG A 81 -10.14 26.99 -2.73
C ARG A 81 -9.79 26.35 -4.08
N GLU A 82 -8.60 26.58 -4.61
CA GLU A 82 -8.13 25.94 -5.85
C GLU A 82 -7.85 24.46 -5.62
N VAL A 83 -7.19 24.11 -4.51
CA VAL A 83 -6.88 22.72 -4.17
C VAL A 83 -8.15 21.91 -3.89
N LEU A 84 -9.14 22.48 -3.19
CA LEU A 84 -10.40 21.77 -2.89
C LEU A 84 -11.30 21.56 -4.10
N ASN A 85 -11.28 22.45 -5.08
CA ASN A 85 -12.20 22.39 -6.22
C ASN A 85 -11.61 21.73 -7.46
N ASP A 86 -10.27 21.68 -7.60
CA ASP A 86 -9.60 21.13 -8.78
C ASP A 86 -8.62 20.02 -8.39
N ALA A 87 -8.95 18.78 -8.78
CA ALA A 87 -8.12 17.61 -8.50
C ALA A 87 -6.75 17.64 -9.23
N GLY A 88 -6.65 18.32 -10.37
CA GLY A 88 -5.40 18.52 -11.09
C GLY A 88 -4.45 19.44 -10.32
N ILE A 89 -4.98 20.53 -9.77
CA ILE A 89 -4.24 21.43 -8.88
C ILE A 89 -3.86 20.72 -7.58
N ALA A 90 -4.80 19.98 -6.97
CA ALA A 90 -4.52 19.19 -5.77
C ALA A 90 -3.36 18.21 -6.00
N LYS A 91 -3.33 17.53 -7.16
CA LYS A 91 -2.25 16.61 -7.53
C LYS A 91 -0.91 17.31 -7.69
N ALA A 92 -0.89 18.49 -8.30
CA ALA A 92 0.32 19.28 -8.45
C ALA A 92 0.87 19.74 -7.08
N ALA A 93 -0.01 20.24 -6.21
CA ALA A 93 0.33 20.68 -4.87
C ALA A 93 0.86 19.53 -4.00
N VAL A 94 0.21 18.36 -4.02
CA VAL A 94 0.66 17.14 -3.34
C VAL A 94 2.06 16.73 -3.80
N ARG A 95 2.31 16.71 -5.11
CA ARG A 95 3.63 16.36 -5.64
C ARG A 95 4.72 17.31 -5.16
N ALA A 96 4.43 18.61 -5.14
CA ALA A 96 5.36 19.61 -4.62
C ALA A 96 5.65 19.40 -3.13
N ALA A 97 4.61 19.15 -2.32
CA ALA A 97 4.76 18.90 -0.89
C ALA A 97 5.59 17.63 -0.62
N VAL A 98 5.28 16.51 -1.30
CA VAL A 98 6.01 15.24 -1.19
C VAL A 98 7.48 15.41 -1.60
N HIS A 99 7.73 16.12 -2.69
CA HIS A 99 9.07 16.36 -3.18
C HIS A 99 9.93 17.16 -2.19
N ARG A 100 9.32 18.09 -1.45
CA ARG A 100 10.00 18.88 -0.42
C ARG A 100 10.25 18.10 0.86
N THR A 101 9.28 17.31 1.32
CA THR A 101 9.37 16.59 2.59
C THR A 101 10.04 15.22 2.48
N HIS A 102 10.43 14.79 1.28
CA HIS A 102 10.95 13.45 1.04
C HIS A 102 12.16 13.11 1.96
N PRO A 103 12.16 11.93 2.61
CA PRO A 103 13.22 11.54 3.55
C PRO A 103 14.62 11.52 2.91
N ASP A 104 14.72 11.18 1.62
CA ASP A 104 15.99 11.20 0.89
C ASP A 104 16.63 12.60 0.82
N ARG A 105 15.82 13.66 0.95
CA ARG A 105 16.30 15.05 0.94
C ARG A 105 16.48 15.63 2.34
N ASN A 106 15.77 15.08 3.32
CA ASN A 106 15.72 15.59 4.69
C ASN A 106 16.46 14.69 5.68
N ASN A 107 17.59 14.11 5.28
CA ASN A 107 18.43 13.25 6.14
C ASN A 107 17.66 12.13 6.85
N GLY A 108 16.67 11.54 6.18
CA GLY A 108 15.85 10.46 6.72
C GLY A 108 14.74 10.90 7.69
N GLN A 109 14.49 12.20 7.88
CA GLN A 109 13.39 12.69 8.71
C GLN A 109 12.04 12.34 8.07
N ARG A 110 11.23 11.53 8.77
CA ARG A 110 9.92 11.06 8.27
C ARG A 110 8.73 11.82 8.81
N ILE A 111 8.87 12.59 9.89
CA ILE A 111 7.74 13.23 10.57
C ILE A 111 6.94 14.14 9.62
N GLU A 112 7.63 14.97 8.82
CA GLU A 112 6.97 15.85 7.85
C GLU A 112 6.43 15.10 6.63
N TYR A 113 7.14 14.07 6.18
CA TYR A 113 6.69 13.21 5.09
C TYR A 113 5.40 12.47 5.46
N ASP A 114 5.34 11.89 6.66
CA ASP A 114 4.18 11.14 7.15
C ASP A 114 2.96 12.05 7.30
N ARG A 115 3.15 13.32 7.72
CA ARG A 115 2.08 14.33 7.74
C ARG A 115 1.56 14.66 6.34
N VAL A 116 2.45 14.82 5.35
CA VAL A 116 2.07 15.06 3.96
C VAL A 116 1.36 13.84 3.35
N ASP A 117 1.81 12.62 3.64
CA ASP A 117 1.15 11.41 3.14
C ASP A 117 -0.23 11.20 3.78
N ALA A 118 -0.38 11.51 5.07
CA ALA A 118 -1.69 11.54 5.72
C ALA A 118 -2.64 12.56 5.05
N ALA A 119 -2.17 13.79 4.80
CA ALA A 119 -2.94 14.82 4.11
C ALA A 119 -3.34 14.41 2.68
N ARG A 120 -2.41 13.79 1.93
CA ARG A 120 -2.67 13.26 0.59
C ARG A 120 -3.79 12.24 0.56
N ARG A 121 -3.85 11.33 1.54
CA ARG A 121 -4.91 10.31 1.65
C ARG A 121 -6.28 10.94 1.89
N VAL A 122 -6.35 11.98 2.74
CA VAL A 122 -7.59 12.73 3.01
C VAL A 122 -8.08 13.43 1.74
N LEU A 123 -7.18 14.15 1.04
CA LEU A 123 -7.54 14.82 -0.22
C LEU A 123 -7.91 13.83 -1.32
N SER A 124 -7.22 12.69 -1.41
CA SER A 124 -7.58 11.63 -2.37
C SER A 124 -9.00 11.13 -2.13
N SER A 125 -9.39 10.97 -0.87
CA SER A 125 -10.75 10.59 -0.47
C SER A 125 -11.77 11.68 -0.79
N HIS A 126 -11.42 12.96 -0.57
CA HIS A 126 -12.28 14.11 -0.87
C HIS A 126 -12.62 14.22 -2.37
N HIS A 127 -11.63 14.06 -3.25
CA HIS A 127 -11.84 14.15 -4.70
C HIS A 127 -12.28 12.82 -5.35
N GLY A 128 -12.26 11.71 -4.61
CA GLY A 128 -12.55 10.37 -5.14
C GLY A 128 -11.50 9.87 -6.15
N VAL A 129 -10.27 10.37 -6.10
CA VAL A 129 -9.18 10.02 -7.03
C VAL A 129 -7.85 9.85 -6.28
N SER A 130 -6.93 9.07 -6.86
CA SER A 130 -5.57 8.95 -6.31
C SER A 130 -4.70 10.15 -6.73
N LEU A 131 -4.32 10.97 -5.75
CA LEU A 131 -3.43 12.13 -5.91
C LEU A 131 -1.95 11.75 -5.72
#